data_AF-A0A926TJJ5-F1
#
_entry.id   AF-A0A926TJJ5-F1
#
_cell.length_a   1.000
_cell.length_b   1.000
_cell.length_c   1.000
_cell.angle_alpha   90.00
_cell.angle_beta   90.00
_cell.angle_gamma   90.00
#
_symmetry.space_group_name_H-M   'P 1'
#
loop_
_entity.id
_entity.type
_entity.pdbx_description
1 polymer ?
#
loop_
_entity_poly.entity_id
_entity_poly.type
_entity_poly.pdbx_seq_one_letter_code
_entity_poly.pdbx_strand_id
1 'polypeptide(L)'
;MAMNPSSASSGPLSVGNVVSAGVRIYRSHLKQYLTLSLIGHLWILVPIYGWAKYAATTGLISRLAFGELSNQPESLKDARKFVNARMWRFLVAAILVILLILGLYMGMGLTFIILAGITRVLAAGNPALGAVGGLLMFVAFIVILVLFFCRVLLVEVPLAIEQNVSSTGAISRSWDLTKGFTRRILGTVMVAFLLTLIIYLPSQIITFLLQAAVGRPEEASAASSLVGLVSLALSLLTGALVMPFWQVIKAVIYYDLRVRREGLGLRLRDR
;
A
#
# COMPACT_ATOMS: atom_id res chain seq x y z
N MET A 1 12.75 70.97 14.16
CA MET A 1 13.94 70.34 13.55
C MET A 1 13.84 68.85 13.82
N ALA A 2 13.74 68.06 12.76
CA ALA A 2 13.25 66.69 12.76
C ALA A 2 14.25 65.68 13.35
N MET A 3 13.76 64.74 14.17
CA MET A 3 14.49 63.51 14.51
C MET A 3 14.31 62.51 13.37
N ASN A 4 15.43 62.20 12.74
CA ASN A 4 15.59 61.34 11.58
C ASN A 4 15.41 59.86 11.97
N PRO A 5 14.57 59.05 11.29
CA PRO A 5 14.50 57.62 11.55
C PRO A 5 15.79 56.94 11.05
N SER A 6 16.57 56.42 12.00
CA SER A 6 17.79 55.68 11.76
C SER A 6 17.56 54.47 10.84
N SER A 7 18.14 54.57 9.64
CA SER A 7 18.71 53.52 8.81
C SER A 7 18.45 52.06 9.23
N ALA A 8 17.57 51.39 8.50
CA ALA A 8 17.57 49.94 8.41
C ALA A 8 18.91 49.49 7.79
N SER A 9 19.80 48.91 8.59
CA SER A 9 21.10 48.43 8.15
C SER A 9 20.95 47.16 7.30
N SER A 10 21.20 47.27 6.00
CA SER A 10 21.27 46.18 5.01
C SER A 10 22.59 45.38 5.07
N GLY A 11 23.11 45.12 6.28
CA GLY A 11 24.35 44.34 6.49
C GLY A 11 24.06 42.86 6.78
N PRO A 12 25.03 41.94 6.57
CA PRO A 12 24.87 40.54 6.91
C PRO A 12 24.58 40.38 8.42
N LEU A 13 23.48 39.69 8.73
CA LEU A 13 23.03 39.52 10.11
C LEU A 13 23.96 38.57 10.86
N SER A 14 24.48 38.99 12.02
CA SER A 14 25.17 38.10 12.95
C SER A 14 24.19 37.10 13.58
N VAL A 15 24.66 35.93 14.00
CA VAL A 15 23.82 34.85 14.57
C VAL A 15 22.89 35.36 15.69
N GLY A 16 23.41 36.19 16.59
CA GLY A 16 22.62 36.79 17.69
C GLY A 16 21.55 37.79 17.21
N ASN A 17 21.84 38.56 16.16
CA ASN A 17 20.89 39.49 15.56
C ASN A 17 19.77 38.75 14.81
N VAL A 18 20.09 37.64 14.14
CA VAL A 18 19.10 36.77 13.47
C VAL A 18 18.10 36.21 14.47
N VAL A 19 18.58 35.59 15.56
CA VAL A 19 17.70 34.97 16.57
C VAL A 19 16.83 36.01 17.27
N SER A 20 17.42 37.13 17.68
CA SER A 20 16.68 38.20 18.36
C SER A 20 15.62 38.85 17.46
N ALA A 21 15.96 39.09 16.19
CA ALA A 21 15.00 39.57 15.20
C ALA A 21 13.89 38.56 14.94
N GLY A 22 14.22 37.26 14.82
CA GLY A 22 13.25 36.18 14.63
C GLY A 22 12.26 36.08 15.79
N VAL A 23 12.74 36.09 17.04
CA VAL A 23 11.88 36.08 18.23
C VAL A 23 10.99 37.32 18.29
N ARG A 24 11.54 38.51 17.98
CA ARG A 24 10.77 39.76 17.97
C ARG A 24 9.63 39.72 16.96
N ILE A 25 9.91 39.28 15.73
CA ILE A 25 8.92 39.18 14.64
C ILE A 25 7.87 38.10 14.95
N TYR A 26 8.31 36.94 15.46
CA TYR A 26 7.39 35.87 15.85
C TYR A 26 6.44 36.30 16.96
N ARG A 27 6.95 36.99 18.00
CA ARG A 27 6.13 37.51 19.10
C ARG A 27 5.15 38.59 18.64
N SER A 28 5.55 39.47 17.72
CA SER A 28 4.68 40.54 17.23
C SER A 28 3.51 40.03 16.37
N HIS A 29 3.66 38.88 15.70
CA HIS A 29 2.63 38.27 14.85
C HIS A 29 2.20 36.87 15.33
N LEU A 30 2.35 36.59 16.63
CA LEU A 30 2.21 35.24 17.21
C LEU A 30 0.91 34.54 16.77
N LYS A 31 -0.23 35.21 16.91
CA LYS A 31 -1.54 34.65 16.57
C LYS A 31 -1.67 34.31 15.08
N GLN A 32 -1.17 35.19 14.20
CA GLN A 32 -1.24 35.01 12.75
C GLN A 32 -0.35 33.84 12.30
N TYR A 33 0.90 33.81 12.74
CA TYR A 33 1.82 32.70 12.41
C TYR A 33 1.37 31.38 13.00
N LEU A 34 0.84 31.37 14.23
CA LEU A 34 0.31 30.16 14.83
C LEU A 34 -0.93 29.65 14.08
N THR A 35 -1.82 30.53 13.64
CA THR A 35 -2.99 30.15 12.83
C THR A 35 -2.57 29.57 11.47
N LEU A 36 -1.66 30.24 10.76
CA LEU A 36 -1.13 29.75 9.48
C LEU A 36 -0.40 28.41 9.64
N SER A 37 0.40 28.26 10.69
CA SER A 37 1.09 27.02 11.00
C SER A 37 0.11 25.88 11.27
N LEU A 38 -0.92 26.10 12.08
CA LEU A 38 -1.96 25.09 12.35
C LEU A 38 -2.69 24.66 11.07
N ILE A 39 -3.10 25.61 10.23
CA ILE A 39 -3.75 25.31 8.94
C ILE A 39 -2.79 24.51 8.04
N GLY A 40 -1.52 24.89 7.98
CA GLY A 40 -0.49 24.17 7.22
C GLY A 40 -0.35 22.72 7.68
N HIS A 41 -0.36 22.46 9.00
CA HIS A 41 -0.27 21.09 9.53
C HIS A 41 -1.52 20.25 9.25
N LEU A 42 -2.71 20.85 9.13
CA LEU A 42 -3.93 20.12 8.77
C LEU A 42 -3.85 19.51 7.35
N TRP A 43 -3.13 20.13 6.42
CA TRP A 43 -2.94 19.59 5.06
C TRP A 43 -2.17 18.25 5.06
N ILE A 44 -1.33 18.00 6.06
CA ILE A 44 -0.62 16.72 6.21
C ILE A 44 -1.59 15.56 6.47
N LEU A 45 -2.77 15.83 7.03
CA LEU A 45 -3.79 14.80 7.29
C LEU A 45 -4.54 14.38 6.01
N VAL A 46 -4.52 15.18 4.95
CA VAL A 46 -5.28 14.90 3.72
C VAL A 46 -4.81 13.59 3.05
N PRO A 47 -3.50 13.34 2.84
CA PRO A 47 -3.02 12.04 2.36
C PRO A 47 -3.40 10.87 3.27
N ILE A 48 -3.30 11.05 4.60
CA ILE A 48 -3.61 10.01 5.58
C ILE A 48 -5.09 9.62 5.50
N TYR A 49 -5.98 10.61 5.42
CA TYR A 49 -7.41 10.39 5.20
C TYR A 49 -7.67 9.72 3.84
N GLY A 50 -6.98 10.15 2.79
CA GLY A 50 -7.05 9.54 1.45
C GLY A 50 -6.69 8.06 1.45
N TRP A 51 -5.61 7.68 2.12
CA TRP A 51 -5.20 6.27 2.27
C TRP A 51 -6.20 5.45 3.08
N ALA A 52 -6.71 6.01 4.20
CA ALA A 52 -7.77 5.35 4.97
C ALA A 52 -9.02 5.13 4.13
N LYS A 53 -9.41 6.13 3.33
CA LYS A 53 -10.56 6.07 2.45
C LYS A 53 -10.38 5.07 1.31
N TYR A 54 -9.18 5.01 0.73
CA TYR A 54 -8.82 4.04 -0.29
C TYR A 54 -8.92 2.60 0.25
N ALA A 55 -8.28 2.33 1.41
CA ALA A 55 -8.33 1.01 2.06
C ALA A 55 -9.77 0.61 2.44
N ALA A 56 -10.56 1.54 2.99
CA ALA A 56 -11.97 1.30 3.26
C ALA A 56 -12.77 0.99 1.98
N THR A 57 -12.49 1.68 0.86
CA THR A 57 -13.19 1.46 -0.40
C THR A 57 -12.86 0.10 -1.01
N THR A 58 -11.62 -0.37 -0.91
CA THR A 58 -11.25 -1.74 -1.30
C THR A 58 -12.07 -2.78 -0.52
N GLY A 59 -12.12 -2.67 0.80
CA GLY A 59 -12.94 -3.53 1.66
C GLY A 59 -14.43 -3.45 1.33
N LEU A 60 -14.96 -2.27 0.99
CA LEU A 60 -16.36 -2.09 0.60
C LEU A 60 -16.73 -2.95 -0.62
N ILE A 61 -15.87 -2.98 -1.65
CA ILE A 61 -16.12 -3.82 -2.84
C ILE A 61 -16.13 -5.30 -2.45
N SER A 62 -15.15 -5.72 -1.63
CA SER A 62 -15.10 -7.10 -1.11
C SER A 62 -16.35 -7.48 -0.30
N ARG A 63 -16.90 -6.56 0.51
CA ARG A 63 -18.14 -6.77 1.29
C ARG A 63 -19.36 -6.96 0.39
N LEU A 64 -19.52 -6.10 -0.61
CA LEU A 64 -20.63 -6.19 -1.56
C LEU A 64 -20.57 -7.50 -2.35
N ALA A 65 -19.39 -7.84 -2.88
CA ALA A 65 -19.18 -9.11 -3.59
C ALA A 65 -19.46 -10.32 -2.69
N PHE A 66 -19.06 -10.28 -1.42
CA PHE A 66 -19.37 -11.35 -0.47
C PHE A 66 -20.87 -11.47 -0.16
N GLY A 67 -21.59 -10.35 -0.10
CA GLY A 67 -23.05 -10.33 0.08
C GLY A 67 -23.76 -11.05 -1.07
N GLU A 68 -23.36 -10.76 -2.32
CA GLU A 68 -23.86 -11.46 -3.50
C GLU A 68 -23.59 -12.97 -3.43
N LEU A 69 -22.36 -13.39 -3.08
CA LEU A 69 -21.99 -14.80 -2.93
C LEU A 69 -22.76 -15.53 -1.82
N SER A 70 -23.19 -14.79 -0.80
CA SER A 70 -23.91 -15.34 0.35
C SER A 70 -25.43 -15.28 0.19
N ASN A 71 -25.93 -14.89 -0.99
CA ASN A 71 -27.35 -14.61 -1.25
C ASN A 71 -27.97 -13.62 -0.24
N GLN A 72 -27.15 -12.69 0.26
CA GLN A 72 -27.54 -11.62 1.18
C GLN A 72 -27.01 -10.28 0.64
N PRO A 73 -27.56 -9.80 -0.49
CA PRO A 73 -27.11 -8.55 -1.09
C PRO A 73 -27.38 -7.38 -0.15
N GLU A 74 -26.36 -6.57 0.09
CA GLU A 74 -26.46 -5.38 0.92
C GLU A 74 -26.54 -4.12 0.05
N SER A 75 -27.35 -3.14 0.47
CA SER A 75 -27.39 -1.87 -0.24
C SER A 75 -26.03 -1.16 -0.16
N LEU A 76 -25.63 -0.49 -1.26
CA LEU A 76 -24.38 0.28 -1.30
C LEU A 76 -24.31 1.32 -0.17
N LYS A 77 -25.44 1.91 0.20
CA LYS A 77 -25.53 2.94 1.25
C LYS A 77 -25.22 2.35 2.62
N ASP A 78 -25.79 1.18 2.94
CA ASP A 78 -25.61 0.53 4.23
C ASP A 78 -24.20 -0.03 4.38
N ALA A 79 -23.71 -0.74 3.35
CA ALA A 79 -22.35 -1.25 3.31
C ALA A 79 -21.31 -0.11 3.43
N ARG A 80 -21.53 1.00 2.73
CA ARG A 80 -20.66 2.18 2.80
C ARG A 80 -20.68 2.83 4.19
N LYS A 81 -21.85 2.95 4.84
CA LYS A 81 -21.96 3.47 6.20
C LYS A 81 -21.16 2.62 7.18
N PHE A 82 -21.31 1.30 7.09
CA PHE A 82 -20.63 0.33 7.95
C PHE A 82 -19.10 0.34 7.78
N VAL A 83 -18.62 0.44 6.55
CA VAL A 83 -17.18 0.44 6.24
C VAL A 83 -16.53 1.79 6.56
N ASN A 84 -17.18 2.91 6.24
CA ASN A 84 -16.66 4.25 6.54
C ASN A 84 -16.54 4.50 8.05
N ALA A 85 -17.48 3.99 8.86
CA ALA A 85 -17.41 4.09 10.32
C ALA A 85 -16.14 3.42 10.90
N ARG A 86 -15.53 2.50 10.14
CA ARG A 86 -14.37 1.71 10.55
C ARG A 86 -13.14 1.96 9.68
N MET A 87 -13.12 3.02 8.88
CA MET A 87 -12.03 3.30 7.92
C MET A 87 -10.64 3.34 8.57
N TRP A 88 -10.54 3.86 9.80
CA TRP A 88 -9.28 3.92 10.53
C TRP A 88 -8.73 2.54 10.88
N ARG A 89 -9.60 1.54 11.09
CA ARG A 89 -9.17 0.16 11.31
C ARG A 89 -8.56 -0.45 10.05
N PHE A 90 -9.04 -0.08 8.87
CA PHE A 90 -8.42 -0.47 7.60
C PHE A 90 -7.04 0.17 7.43
N LEU A 91 -6.90 1.47 7.76
CA LEU A 91 -5.59 2.14 7.72
C LEU A 91 -4.60 1.46 8.67
N VAL A 92 -4.99 1.22 9.93
CA VAL A 92 -4.14 0.52 10.90
C VAL A 92 -3.78 -0.88 10.40
N ALA A 93 -4.72 -1.64 9.84
CA ALA A 93 -4.44 -2.96 9.29
C ALA A 93 -3.44 -2.90 8.11
N ALA A 94 -3.59 -1.91 7.22
CA ALA A 94 -2.66 -1.70 6.11
C ALA A 94 -1.25 -1.36 6.62
N ILE A 95 -1.13 -0.46 7.60
CA ILE A 95 0.16 -0.12 8.24
C ILE A 95 0.79 -1.35 8.90
N LEU A 96 0.00 -2.16 9.62
CA LEU A 96 0.50 -3.40 10.23
C LEU A 96 0.99 -4.40 9.18
N VAL A 97 0.27 -4.57 8.08
CA VAL A 97 0.71 -5.44 6.97
C VAL A 97 1.99 -4.92 6.34
N ILE A 98 2.11 -3.61 6.11
CA ILE A 98 3.35 -2.98 5.60
C ILE A 98 4.51 -3.23 6.58
N LEU A 99 4.29 -3.08 7.88
CA LEU A 99 5.31 -3.32 8.89
C LEU A 99 5.74 -4.79 8.93
N LEU A 100 4.80 -5.73 8.79
CA LEU A 100 5.11 -7.16 8.69
C LEU A 100 5.89 -7.50 7.43
N ILE A 101 5.53 -6.91 6.29
CA ILE A 101 6.27 -7.06 5.02
C ILE A 101 7.69 -6.51 5.18
N LEU A 102 7.84 -5.30 5.75
CA LEU A 102 9.14 -4.68 5.99
C LEU A 102 10.00 -5.54 6.92
N GLY A 103 9.42 -6.01 8.03
CA GLY A 103 10.10 -6.92 8.97
C GLY A 103 10.54 -8.22 8.31
N LEU A 104 9.72 -8.79 7.43
CA LEU A 104 10.08 -9.97 6.64
C LEU A 104 11.26 -9.66 5.70
N TYR A 105 11.21 -8.56 4.93
CA TYR A 105 12.31 -8.17 4.05
C TYR A 105 13.61 -7.91 4.82
N MET A 106 13.55 -7.26 5.99
CA MET A 106 14.72 -7.04 6.84
C MET A 106 15.29 -8.36 7.38
N GLY A 107 14.45 -9.24 7.92
CA GLY A 107 14.88 -10.54 8.44
C GLY A 107 15.46 -11.45 7.36
N MET A 108 14.81 -11.49 6.19
CA MET A 108 15.31 -12.22 5.03
C MET A 108 16.61 -11.61 4.51
N GLY A 109 16.70 -10.28 4.42
CA GLY A 109 17.90 -9.57 3.98
C GLY A 109 19.12 -9.89 4.85
N LEU A 110 18.95 -9.87 6.18
CA LEU A 110 20.01 -10.24 7.11
C LEU A 110 20.43 -11.71 6.92
N THR A 111 19.46 -12.62 6.82
CA THR A 111 19.72 -14.05 6.56
C THR A 111 20.48 -14.23 5.25
N PHE A 112 20.10 -13.50 4.20
CA PHE A 112 20.74 -13.52 2.90
C PHE A 112 22.17 -13.02 2.92
N ILE A 113 22.46 -11.93 3.64
CA ILE A 113 23.82 -11.40 3.77
C ILE A 113 24.74 -12.48 4.38
N ILE A 114 24.26 -13.15 5.43
CA ILE A 114 25.02 -14.21 6.12
C ILE A 114 25.25 -15.40 5.17
N LEU A 115 24.18 -15.92 4.56
CA LEU A 115 24.30 -17.08 3.68
C LEU A 115 25.09 -16.77 2.39
N ALA A 116 25.04 -15.54 1.89
CA ALA A 116 25.84 -15.10 0.74
C ALA A 116 27.35 -15.07 1.05
N GLY A 117 27.73 -14.84 2.31
CA GLY A 117 29.12 -15.01 2.76
C GLY A 117 29.56 -16.48 2.64
N ILE A 118 28.71 -17.39 3.11
CA ILE A 118 28.96 -18.85 3.05
C ILE A 118 29.07 -19.31 1.60
N THR A 119 28.13 -18.91 0.73
CA THR A 119 28.17 -19.32 -0.68
C THR A 119 29.37 -18.76 -1.42
N ARG A 120 29.86 -17.55 -1.08
CA ARG A 120 31.12 -17.03 -1.63
C ARG A 120 32.34 -17.86 -1.25
N VAL A 121 32.43 -18.31 0.01
CA VAL A 121 33.52 -19.19 0.46
C VAL A 121 33.47 -20.52 -0.27
N LEU A 122 32.27 -21.11 -0.42
CA LEU A 122 32.07 -22.34 -1.19
C LEU A 122 32.41 -22.15 -2.68
N ALA A 123 32.04 -21.00 -3.26
CA ALA A 123 32.32 -20.66 -4.66
C ALA A 123 33.82 -20.54 -4.94
N ALA A 124 34.62 -20.11 -3.97
CA ALA A 124 36.07 -20.00 -4.11
C ALA A 124 36.75 -21.37 -4.33
N GLY A 125 36.21 -22.44 -3.72
CA GLY A 125 36.67 -23.81 -3.94
C GLY A 125 36.03 -24.49 -5.16
N ASN A 126 34.76 -24.18 -5.45
CA ASN A 126 34.05 -24.70 -6.61
C ASN A 126 32.93 -23.72 -7.05
N PRO A 127 33.12 -22.99 -8.17
CA PRO A 127 32.14 -22.02 -8.65
C PRO A 127 30.75 -22.62 -8.90
N ALA A 128 30.66 -23.89 -9.32
CA ALA A 128 29.39 -24.56 -9.55
C ALA A 128 28.59 -24.76 -8.26
N LEU A 129 29.27 -25.11 -7.14
CA LEU A 129 28.61 -25.21 -5.83
C LEU A 129 28.11 -23.85 -5.33
N GLY A 130 28.88 -22.79 -5.56
CA GLY A 130 28.45 -21.42 -5.27
C GLY A 130 27.19 -21.01 -6.04
N ALA A 131 27.14 -21.32 -7.33
CA ALA A 131 25.99 -21.02 -8.19
C ALA A 131 24.73 -21.78 -7.76
N VAL A 132 24.84 -23.08 -7.48
CA VAL A 132 23.71 -23.89 -6.99
C VAL A 132 23.22 -23.37 -5.64
N GLY A 133 24.12 -23.04 -4.71
CA GLY A 133 23.75 -22.44 -3.43
C GLY A 133 23.01 -21.11 -3.60
N GLY A 134 23.49 -20.25 -4.52
CA GLY A 134 22.83 -18.99 -4.89
C GLY A 134 21.40 -19.20 -5.41
N LEU A 135 21.22 -20.15 -6.34
CA LEU A 135 19.91 -20.47 -6.91
C LEU A 135 18.94 -21.00 -5.85
N LEU A 136 19.38 -21.93 -4.99
CA LEU A 136 18.55 -22.48 -3.92
C LEU A 136 18.08 -21.41 -2.93
N MET A 137 18.97 -20.49 -2.56
CA MET A 137 18.59 -19.35 -1.73
C MET A 137 17.54 -18.49 -2.42
N PHE A 138 17.75 -18.15 -3.69
CA PHE A 138 16.80 -17.35 -4.45
C PHE A 138 15.42 -18.03 -4.56
N VAL A 139 15.38 -19.33 -4.81
CA VAL A 139 14.12 -20.10 -4.82
C VAL A 139 13.47 -20.08 -3.44
N ALA A 140 14.23 -20.33 -2.36
CA ALA A 140 13.71 -20.29 -1.01
C ALA A 140 13.13 -18.91 -0.65
N PHE A 141 13.77 -17.83 -1.10
CA PHE A 141 13.28 -16.46 -0.95
C PHE A 141 11.91 -16.26 -1.59
N ILE A 142 11.78 -16.63 -2.87
CA ILE A 142 10.51 -16.54 -3.59
C ILE A 142 9.43 -17.38 -2.90
N VAL A 143 9.76 -18.61 -2.48
CA VAL A 143 8.81 -19.47 -1.77
C VAL A 143 8.32 -18.82 -0.48
N ILE A 144 9.22 -18.30 0.36
CA ILE A 144 8.85 -17.64 1.62
C ILE A 144 7.96 -16.42 1.35
N LEU A 145 8.29 -15.59 0.36
CA LEU A 145 7.47 -14.44 -0.01
C LEU A 145 6.07 -14.84 -0.47
N VAL A 146 5.97 -15.86 -1.34
CA VAL A 146 4.69 -16.36 -1.83
C VAL A 146 3.84 -16.96 -0.71
N LEU A 147 4.46 -17.75 0.16
CA LEU A 147 3.78 -18.33 1.32
C LEU A 147 3.26 -17.23 2.24
N PHE A 148 4.09 -16.24 2.54
CA PHE A 148 3.73 -15.10 3.37
C PHE A 148 2.63 -14.24 2.73
N PHE A 149 2.74 -13.93 1.44
CA PHE A 149 1.72 -13.20 0.69
C PHE A 149 0.35 -13.86 0.79
N CYS A 150 0.29 -15.19 0.63
CA CYS A 150 -0.97 -15.93 0.78
C CYS A 150 -1.57 -15.79 2.19
N ARG A 151 -0.76 -15.59 3.23
CA ARG A 151 -1.24 -15.41 4.61
C ARG A 151 -1.91 -14.06 4.83
N VAL A 152 -1.36 -13.00 4.25
CA VAL A 152 -1.82 -11.63 4.45
C VAL A 152 -2.78 -11.14 3.35
N LEU A 153 -3.00 -11.95 2.31
CA LEU A 153 -3.83 -11.60 1.15
C LEU A 153 -5.24 -11.11 1.51
N LEU A 154 -5.86 -11.72 2.52
CA LEU A 154 -7.28 -11.52 2.83
C LEU A 154 -7.51 -10.55 3.99
N VAL A 155 -6.49 -9.89 4.55
CA VAL A 155 -6.60 -9.08 5.80
C VAL A 155 -7.74 -8.06 5.77
N GLU A 156 -7.98 -7.42 4.63
CA GLU A 156 -9.05 -6.42 4.48
C GLU A 156 -10.47 -7.01 4.49
N VAL A 157 -10.62 -8.28 4.11
CA VAL A 157 -11.91 -8.94 3.88
C VAL A 157 -12.66 -9.26 5.19
N PRO A 158 -12.04 -9.89 6.23
CA PRO A 158 -12.67 -10.03 7.54
C PRO A 158 -13.05 -8.69 8.16
N LEU A 159 -12.19 -7.67 8.03
CA LEU A 159 -12.50 -6.31 8.52
C LEU A 159 -13.75 -5.74 7.84
N ALA A 160 -13.90 -5.96 6.54
CA ALA A 160 -15.04 -5.47 5.79
C ALA A 160 -16.34 -6.23 6.08
N ILE A 161 -16.28 -7.53 6.36
CA ILE A 161 -17.46 -8.39 6.48
C ILE A 161 -17.88 -8.58 7.95
N GLU A 162 -16.93 -8.92 8.81
CA GLU A 162 -17.19 -9.29 10.19
C GLU A 162 -17.33 -8.05 11.09
N GLN A 163 -18.27 -8.10 12.05
CA GLN A 163 -18.63 -6.95 12.87
C GLN A 163 -17.58 -6.65 13.97
N ASN A 164 -17.03 -7.70 14.59
CA ASN A 164 -16.23 -7.59 15.82
C ASN A 164 -14.73 -7.87 15.62
N VAL A 165 -14.21 -7.62 14.42
CA VAL A 165 -12.79 -7.84 14.11
C VAL A 165 -11.99 -6.54 14.28
N SER A 166 -10.90 -6.64 15.04
CA SER A 166 -9.88 -5.58 15.17
C SER A 166 -8.84 -5.69 14.04
N SER A 167 -8.01 -4.66 13.85
CA SER A 167 -6.99 -4.65 12.79
C SER A 167 -5.98 -5.81 12.90
N THR A 168 -5.52 -6.13 14.11
CA THR A 168 -4.67 -7.30 14.38
C THR A 168 -5.45 -8.61 14.31
N GLY A 169 -6.70 -8.60 14.75
CA GLY A 169 -7.61 -9.73 14.63
C GLY A 169 -7.81 -10.16 13.18
N ALA A 170 -7.91 -9.20 12.25
CA ALA A 170 -8.03 -9.48 10.82
C ALA A 170 -6.80 -10.17 10.24
N ILE A 171 -5.60 -9.82 10.71
CA ILE A 171 -4.36 -10.49 10.31
C ILE A 171 -4.36 -11.94 10.78
N SER A 172 -4.68 -12.16 12.06
CA SER A 172 -4.78 -13.50 12.64
C SER A 172 -5.83 -14.33 11.90
N ARG A 173 -6.99 -13.73 11.62
CA ARG A 173 -8.09 -14.33 10.86
C ARG A 173 -7.69 -14.75 9.44
N SER A 174 -7.03 -13.87 8.70
CA SER A 174 -6.50 -14.17 7.36
C SER A 174 -5.49 -15.32 7.44
N TRP A 175 -4.61 -15.28 8.43
CA TRP A 175 -3.60 -16.31 8.62
C TRP A 175 -4.23 -17.68 8.89
N ASP A 176 -5.24 -17.75 9.75
CA ASP A 176 -5.91 -18.99 10.13
C ASP A 176 -6.75 -19.58 9.00
N LEU A 177 -7.49 -18.76 8.27
CA LEU A 177 -8.31 -19.24 7.15
C LEU A 177 -7.45 -19.78 6.01
N THR A 178 -6.29 -19.18 5.77
CA THR A 178 -5.39 -19.56 4.66
C THR A 178 -4.51 -20.78 4.99
N LYS A 179 -4.45 -21.25 6.25
CA LYS A 179 -3.71 -22.47 6.65
C LYS A 179 -4.20 -23.68 5.85
N GLY A 180 -3.29 -24.50 5.33
CA GLY A 180 -3.65 -25.71 4.55
C GLY A 180 -4.24 -25.46 3.15
N PHE A 181 -4.54 -24.23 2.75
CA PHE A 181 -5.16 -23.92 1.46
C PHE A 181 -4.24 -23.15 0.49
N THR A 182 -2.95 -23.02 0.81
CA THR A 182 -2.00 -22.19 0.04
C THR A 182 -1.94 -22.54 -1.44
N ARG A 183 -1.92 -23.82 -1.81
CA ARG A 183 -1.88 -24.23 -3.24
C ARG A 183 -3.11 -23.76 -4.02
N ARG A 184 -4.29 -23.82 -3.41
CA ARG A 184 -5.54 -23.36 -4.05
C ARG A 184 -5.56 -21.85 -4.20
N ILE A 185 -5.21 -21.13 -3.13
CA ILE A 185 -5.10 -19.68 -3.14
C ILE A 185 -4.10 -19.25 -4.22
N LEU A 186 -2.92 -19.89 -4.27
CA LEU A 186 -1.90 -19.59 -5.27
C LEU A 186 -2.39 -19.86 -6.69
N GLY A 187 -3.09 -20.98 -6.93
CA GLY A 187 -3.69 -21.27 -8.23
C GLY A 187 -4.70 -20.20 -8.67
N THR A 188 -5.62 -19.81 -7.78
CA THR A 188 -6.61 -18.76 -8.06
C THR A 188 -5.96 -17.40 -8.30
N VAL A 189 -5.00 -17.02 -7.44
CA VAL A 189 -4.24 -15.77 -7.58
C VAL A 189 -3.42 -15.76 -8.86
N MET A 190 -2.81 -16.88 -9.25
CA MET A 190 -2.05 -17.00 -10.50
C MET A 190 -2.95 -16.76 -11.71
N VAL A 191 -4.12 -17.40 -11.76
CA VAL A 191 -5.07 -17.17 -12.86
C VAL A 191 -5.55 -15.71 -12.87
N ALA A 192 -5.89 -15.15 -11.71
CA ALA A 192 -6.30 -13.74 -11.60
C ALA A 192 -5.19 -12.78 -12.04
N PHE A 193 -3.94 -13.09 -11.71
CA PHE A 193 -2.77 -12.34 -12.14
C PHE A 193 -2.59 -12.40 -13.67
N LEU A 194 -2.69 -13.59 -14.27
CA LEU A 194 -2.61 -13.74 -15.73
C LEU A 194 -3.70 -12.94 -16.46
N LEU A 195 -4.93 -12.94 -15.95
CA LEU A 195 -6.01 -12.12 -16.50
C LEU A 195 -5.73 -10.61 -16.36
N THR A 196 -5.12 -10.21 -15.24
CA THR A 196 -4.70 -8.83 -15.01
C THR A 196 -3.64 -8.36 -16.01
N LEU A 197 -2.75 -9.26 -16.47
CA LEU A 197 -1.73 -8.93 -17.47
C LEU A 197 -2.31 -8.49 -18.81
N ILE A 198 -3.49 -8.97 -19.18
CA ILE A 198 -4.17 -8.57 -20.43
C ILE A 198 -4.46 -7.07 -20.44
N ILE A 199 -4.71 -6.48 -19.27
CA ILE A 199 -4.98 -5.05 -19.11
C ILE A 199 -3.68 -4.26 -18.85
N TYR A 200 -2.78 -4.82 -18.02
CA TYR A 200 -1.55 -4.13 -17.65
C TYR A 200 -0.54 -4.04 -18.80
N LEU A 201 -0.34 -5.09 -19.60
CA LEU A 201 0.67 -5.10 -20.66
C LEU A 201 0.43 -4.01 -21.71
N PRO A 202 -0.77 -3.84 -22.29
CA PRO A 202 -1.03 -2.75 -23.23
C PRO A 202 -0.78 -1.37 -22.62
N SER A 203 -1.21 -1.17 -21.37
CA SER A 203 -0.98 0.09 -20.63
C SER A 203 0.51 0.39 -20.48
N GLN A 204 1.31 -0.60 -20.09
CA GLN A 204 2.77 -0.46 -19.97
C GLN A 204 3.47 -0.24 -21.32
N ILE A 205 3.03 -0.93 -22.38
CA ILE A 205 3.55 -0.73 -23.73
C ILE A 205 3.28 0.70 -24.20
N ILE A 206 2.06 1.21 -24.00
CA ILE A 206 1.71 2.60 -24.35
C ILE A 206 2.59 3.59 -23.59
N THR A 207 2.72 3.45 -22.26
CA THR A 207 3.59 4.31 -21.46
C THR A 207 5.04 4.24 -21.92
N PHE A 208 5.57 3.04 -22.20
CA PHE A 208 6.92 2.86 -22.71
C PHE A 208 7.14 3.57 -24.05
N LEU A 209 6.21 3.42 -25.00
CA LEU A 209 6.29 4.06 -26.32
C LEU A 209 6.23 5.59 -26.22
N LEU A 210 5.35 6.13 -25.36
CA LEU A 210 5.25 7.57 -25.13
C LEU A 210 6.55 8.14 -24.56
N GLN A 211 7.19 7.43 -23.62
CA GLN A 211 8.47 7.85 -23.05
C GLN A 211 9.61 7.74 -24.07
N ALA A 212 9.63 6.68 -24.87
CA ALA A 212 10.62 6.50 -25.93
C ALA A 212 10.53 7.61 -26.99
N ALA A 213 9.32 8.08 -27.31
CA ALA A 213 9.08 9.14 -28.29
C ALA A 213 9.64 10.51 -27.87
N VAL A 214 9.75 10.79 -26.57
CA VAL A 214 10.27 12.07 -26.04
C VAL A 214 11.80 12.06 -25.85
N GLY A 215 12.45 10.90 -25.90
CA GLY A 215 13.89 10.77 -25.70
C GLY A 215 14.30 10.78 -24.22
N ARG A 216 15.62 10.87 -23.94
CA ARG A 216 16.14 10.79 -22.57
C ARG A 216 15.73 12.03 -21.75
N PRO A 217 15.26 11.86 -20.50
CA PRO A 217 14.68 12.93 -19.67
C PRO A 217 15.70 13.92 -19.06
N GLU A 218 16.89 14.10 -19.68
CA GLU A 218 17.90 15.02 -19.11
C GLU A 218 17.53 16.49 -19.27
N GLU A 219 16.59 16.82 -20.16
CA GLU A 219 15.98 18.15 -20.25
C GLU A 219 14.49 18.07 -19.91
N ALA A 220 14.10 18.73 -18.80
CA ALA A 220 12.70 18.90 -18.42
C ALA A 220 12.00 19.78 -19.46
N SER A 221 11.42 19.15 -20.48
CA SER A 221 10.64 19.80 -21.52
C SER A 221 9.15 19.82 -21.18
N ALA A 222 8.40 20.71 -21.82
CA ALA A 222 6.93 20.69 -21.72
C ALA A 222 6.36 19.35 -22.22
N ALA A 223 7.00 18.74 -23.23
CA ALA A 223 6.62 17.43 -23.77
C ALA A 223 6.83 16.29 -22.78
N SER A 224 7.96 16.24 -22.07
CA SER A 224 8.21 15.20 -21.05
C SER A 224 7.25 15.31 -19.87
N SER A 225 6.92 16.54 -19.47
CA SER A 225 5.93 16.80 -18.43
C SER A 225 4.53 16.33 -18.84
N LEU A 226 4.12 16.60 -20.09
CA LEU A 226 2.85 16.12 -20.64
C LEU A 226 2.80 14.59 -20.70
N VAL A 227 3.87 13.94 -21.16
CA VAL A 227 3.95 12.46 -21.16
C VAL A 227 3.89 11.90 -19.75
N GLY A 228 4.51 12.55 -18.77
CA GLY A 228 4.38 12.20 -17.35
C GLY A 228 2.93 12.25 -16.87
N LEU A 229 2.20 13.32 -17.19
CA LEU A 229 0.78 13.47 -16.83
C LEU A 229 -0.10 12.41 -17.51
N VAL A 230 0.11 12.15 -18.80
CA VAL A 230 -0.61 11.10 -19.55
C VAL A 230 -0.32 9.72 -18.95
N SER A 231 0.94 9.44 -18.60
CA SER A 231 1.33 8.18 -17.96
C SER A 231 0.69 8.00 -16.59
N LEU A 232 0.63 9.08 -15.80
CA LEU A 232 -0.08 9.09 -14.52
C LEU A 232 -1.57 8.81 -14.70
N ALA A 233 -2.23 9.50 -15.65
CA ALA A 233 -3.65 9.29 -15.94
C ALA A 233 -3.93 7.86 -16.39
N LEU A 234 -3.10 7.31 -17.27
CA LEU A 234 -3.21 5.92 -17.74
C LEU A 234 -3.02 4.93 -16.59
N SER A 235 -2.03 5.13 -15.72
CA SER A 235 -1.80 4.31 -14.53
C SER A 235 -3.00 4.33 -13.57
N LEU A 236 -3.60 5.50 -13.36
CA LEU A 236 -4.80 5.64 -12.51
C LEU A 236 -5.99 4.91 -13.13
N LEU A 237 -6.20 5.04 -14.44
CA LEU A 237 -7.29 4.36 -15.15
C LEU A 237 -7.13 2.84 -15.13
N THR A 238 -5.92 2.34 -15.41
CA THR A 238 -5.60 0.91 -15.32
C THR A 238 -5.84 0.37 -13.91
N GLY A 239 -5.38 1.10 -12.88
CA GLY A 239 -5.61 0.74 -11.48
C GLY A 239 -7.11 0.72 -11.12
N ALA A 240 -7.87 1.72 -11.55
CA ALA A 240 -9.32 1.79 -11.31
C ALA A 240 -10.10 0.64 -11.97
N LEU A 241 -9.65 0.17 -13.14
CA LEU A 241 -10.27 -0.95 -13.84
C LEU A 241 -9.95 -2.30 -13.18
N VAL A 242 -8.71 -2.48 -12.72
CA VAL A 242 -8.23 -3.76 -12.17
C VAL A 242 -8.59 -3.94 -10.69
N MET A 243 -8.68 -2.85 -9.93
CA MET A 243 -8.93 -2.89 -8.49
C MET A 243 -10.22 -3.65 -8.10
N PRO A 244 -11.40 -3.41 -8.72
CA PRO A 244 -12.62 -4.14 -8.40
C PRO A 244 -12.49 -5.66 -8.61
N PHE A 245 -11.81 -6.07 -9.67
CA PHE A 245 -11.57 -7.48 -9.98
C PHE A 245 -10.83 -8.20 -8.85
N TRP A 246 -9.74 -7.61 -8.33
CA TRP A 246 -9.00 -8.20 -7.21
C TRP A 246 -9.82 -8.28 -5.93
N GLN A 247 -10.67 -7.29 -5.66
CA GLN A 247 -11.53 -7.29 -4.47
C GLN A 247 -12.60 -8.39 -4.55
N VAL A 248 -13.20 -8.60 -5.73
CA VAL A 248 -14.13 -9.72 -5.95
C VAL A 248 -13.41 -11.06 -5.78
N ILE A 249 -12.22 -11.24 -6.35
CA ILE A 249 -11.44 -12.48 -6.18
C ILE A 249 -11.14 -12.75 -4.69
N LYS A 250 -10.73 -11.74 -3.94
CA LYS A 250 -10.50 -11.89 -2.49
C LYS A 250 -11.78 -12.27 -1.74
N ALA A 251 -12.92 -11.68 -2.08
CA ALA A 251 -14.22 -12.05 -1.50
C ALA A 251 -14.61 -13.50 -1.82
N VAL A 252 -14.40 -13.96 -3.06
CA VAL A 252 -14.64 -15.34 -3.48
C VAL A 252 -13.74 -16.31 -2.71
N ILE A 253 -12.44 -16.04 -2.62
CA ILE A 253 -11.51 -16.86 -1.84
C ILE A 253 -11.94 -16.91 -0.38
N TYR A 254 -12.32 -15.76 0.20
CA TYR A 254 -12.78 -15.69 1.58
C TYR A 254 -14.04 -16.53 1.82
N TYR A 255 -15.02 -16.44 0.92
CA TYR A 255 -16.24 -17.23 0.95
C TYR A 255 -15.93 -18.73 0.87
N ASP A 256 -15.14 -19.17 -0.10
CA ASP A 256 -14.76 -20.60 -0.26
C ASP A 256 -14.06 -21.14 1.00
N LEU A 257 -13.13 -20.37 1.57
CA LEU A 257 -12.42 -20.77 2.80
C LEU A 257 -13.36 -20.90 4.00
N ARG A 258 -14.33 -19.99 4.15
CA ARG A 258 -15.33 -20.06 5.23
C ARG A 258 -16.32 -21.20 5.06
N VAL A 259 -16.74 -21.49 3.82
CA VAL A 259 -17.55 -22.67 3.53
C VAL A 259 -16.82 -23.94 3.93
N ARG A 260 -15.53 -24.06 3.59
CA ARG A 260 -14.73 -25.27 3.88
C ARG A 260 -14.32 -25.43 5.33
N ARG A 261 -13.91 -24.35 6.00
CA ARG A 261 -13.40 -24.41 7.38
C ARG A 261 -14.50 -24.30 8.43
N GLU A 262 -15.54 -23.54 8.13
CA GLU A 262 -16.54 -23.14 9.13
C GLU A 262 -17.93 -23.68 8.85
N GLY A 263 -18.10 -24.42 7.74
CA GLY A 263 -19.40 -24.94 7.32
C GLY A 263 -20.40 -23.83 7.00
N LEU A 264 -19.94 -22.65 6.55
CA LEU A 264 -20.80 -21.49 6.31
C LEU A 264 -22.01 -21.81 5.41
N GLY A 265 -21.83 -22.69 4.42
CA GLY A 265 -22.90 -23.11 3.52
C GLY A 265 -24.06 -23.84 4.23
N LEU A 266 -23.81 -24.52 5.35
CA LEU A 266 -24.85 -25.16 6.15
C LEU A 266 -25.72 -24.12 6.87
N ARG A 267 -25.07 -23.12 7.49
CA ARG A 267 -25.75 -22.04 8.24
C ARG A 267 -26.60 -21.13 7.37
N LEU A 268 -26.26 -21.00 6.08
CA LEU A 268 -27.03 -20.21 5.13
C LEU A 268 -28.28 -20.93 4.62
N ARG A 269 -28.30 -22.27 4.67
CA ARG A 269 -29.46 -23.08 4.28
C ARG A 269 -30.52 -23.18 5.37
N ASP A 270 -30.11 -23.04 6.63
CA ASP A 270 -30.99 -23.12 7.80
C ASP A 270 -31.67 -21.78 8.17
N ARG A 271 -31.52 -20.75 7.34
CA ARG A 271 -32.14 -19.42 7.49
C ARG A 271 -33.17 -19.19 6.40
#